data_AF-A0A8S3QFU5-F1
#
_entry.id   AF-A0A8S3QFU5-F1
#
_cell.length_a   1.000
_cell.length_b   1.000
_cell.length_c   1.000
_cell.angle_alpha   90.00
_cell.angle_beta   90.00
_cell.angle_gamma   90.00
#
_symmetry.space_group_name_H-M   'P 1'
#
loop_
_entity.id
_entity.type
_entity.pdbx_description
1 polymer ?
#
loop_
_entity_poly.entity_id
_entity_poly.type
_entity_poly.pdbx_seq_one_letter_code
_entity_poly.pdbx_strand_id
1 'polypeptide(L)'
;MADVSANPSPPLDNELNVEWTDTLLTNIKDELPKICKYEGNLPPGLKLYSQQPVLLYRWYHKRKAEVRTIYRDSTGPYYEVGQTLEIPDDFEGWFELVPPDFGRVKYFESIEEVSKIMPVKFFTRTNVSGICVNNSDDNKQTYLQRKIPAGTVLKVDSTFKAKWRTCAEIGILKKKQKEWITREIQYLKCIDNKEQEILIPFTAKGKFHPVYQKGSSDSKCVFRMKDIFTDLTLPVKVRIIYGKPPVVPCIFTGMMVIKRRITEDVFVGSTITFKRHALFELLYQMT
;
A
#
# COMPACT_ATOMS: atom_id res chain seq x y z
N MET A 1 -22.59 42.93 48.42
CA MET A 1 -22.70 43.29 47.00
C MET A 1 -21.33 43.79 46.58
N ALA A 2 -20.55 42.95 45.91
CA ALA A 2 -19.24 43.32 45.38
C ALA A 2 -19.32 43.18 43.86
N ASP A 3 -19.14 44.31 43.18
CA ASP A 3 -19.02 44.38 41.72
C ASP A 3 -17.77 43.61 41.29
N VAL A 4 -17.99 42.54 40.52
CA VAL A 4 -16.93 41.84 39.81
C VAL A 4 -16.76 42.56 38.48
N SER A 5 -15.75 43.43 38.42
CA SER A 5 -15.33 44.09 37.18
C SER A 5 -14.91 43.02 36.16
N ALA A 6 -15.63 42.96 35.05
CA ALA A 6 -15.25 42.14 33.90
C ALA A 6 -13.91 42.66 33.34
N ASN A 7 -12.88 41.81 33.36
CA ASN A 7 -11.66 42.07 32.61
C ASN A 7 -12.00 42.10 31.11
N PRO A 8 -11.63 43.16 30.36
CA PRO A 8 -11.79 43.14 28.92
C PRO A 8 -10.86 42.06 28.34
N SER A 9 -11.42 41.18 27.52
CA SER A 9 -10.66 40.27 26.68
C SER A 9 -9.73 41.09 25.78
N PRO A 10 -8.47 40.67 25.53
CA PRO A 10 -7.61 41.39 24.61
C PRO A 10 -8.23 41.34 23.20
N PRO A 11 -8.09 42.42 22.40
CA PRO A 11 -8.60 42.43 21.04
C PRO A 11 -7.77 41.45 20.20
N LEU A 12 -8.44 40.45 19.62
CA LEU A 12 -7.85 39.38 18.82
C LEU A 12 -7.69 39.77 17.33
N ASP A 13 -7.73 41.07 17.01
CA ASP A 13 -8.13 41.52 15.68
C ASP A 13 -7.04 42.18 14.82
N ASN A 14 -5.79 42.31 15.27
CA ASN A 14 -4.78 43.08 14.51
C ASN A 14 -3.53 42.32 14.01
N GLU A 15 -3.37 41.02 14.29
CA GLU A 15 -2.22 40.24 13.79
C GLU A 15 -2.58 39.12 12.79
N LEU A 16 -3.86 38.95 12.44
CA LEU A 16 -4.33 37.80 11.64
C LEU A 16 -4.53 38.10 10.13
N ASN A 17 -4.28 39.33 9.69
CA ASN A 17 -4.51 39.74 8.30
C ASN A 17 -3.26 39.54 7.45
N VAL A 18 -2.90 38.28 7.20
CA VAL A 18 -2.10 37.97 6.01
C VAL A 18 -3.04 37.41 4.95
N GLU A 19 -3.28 38.23 3.92
CA GLU A 19 -4.03 37.88 2.71
C GLU A 19 -3.10 37.14 1.74
N TRP A 20 -3.55 36.02 1.18
CA TRP A 20 -2.73 35.20 0.29
C TRP A 20 -3.40 34.96 -1.06
N THR A 21 -2.61 35.15 -2.12
CA THR A 21 -2.91 34.81 -3.52
C THR A 21 -2.12 33.56 -3.95
N ASP A 22 -2.47 32.94 -5.08
CA ASP A 22 -1.74 31.76 -5.61
C ASP A 22 -0.22 32.02 -5.81
N THR A 23 0.17 33.28 -6.03
CA THR A 23 1.56 33.74 -6.11
C THR A 23 2.35 33.66 -4.81
N LEU A 24 1.69 33.52 -3.65
CA LEU A 24 2.35 33.56 -2.35
C LEU A 24 2.54 32.17 -1.69
N LEU A 25 1.88 31.11 -2.18
CA LEU A 25 1.99 29.76 -1.59
C LEU A 25 3.41 29.17 -1.69
N THR A 26 4.22 29.59 -2.65
CA THR A 26 5.63 29.18 -2.75
C THR A 26 6.49 29.66 -1.59
N ASN A 27 6.18 30.82 -1.00
CA ASN A 27 6.97 31.44 0.07
C ASN A 27 6.56 30.97 1.47
N ILE A 28 5.35 30.42 1.64
CA ILE A 28 4.85 29.98 2.96
C ILE A 28 5.48 28.66 3.42
N LYS A 29 6.04 27.86 2.51
CA LYS A 29 6.48 26.48 2.82
C LYS A 29 7.39 26.42 4.05
N ASP A 30 8.29 27.38 4.16
CA ASP A 30 9.28 27.46 5.25
C ASP A 30 8.76 28.17 6.50
N GLU A 31 7.55 28.73 6.45
CA GLU A 31 6.93 29.51 7.52
C GLU A 31 5.75 28.80 8.19
N LEU A 32 5.54 27.51 7.90
CA LEU A 32 4.49 26.71 8.52
C LEU A 32 4.84 26.35 9.98
N PRO A 33 3.85 26.33 10.91
CA PRO A 33 2.43 26.58 10.70
C PRO A 33 2.08 28.08 10.64
N LYS A 34 1.12 28.47 9.79
CA LYS A 34 0.74 29.87 9.58
C LYS A 34 -0.78 30.04 9.42
N ILE A 35 -1.32 31.11 9.99
CA ILE A 35 -2.72 31.50 9.78
C ILE A 35 -2.79 32.45 8.59
N CYS A 36 -3.70 32.16 7.66
CA CYS A 36 -3.85 32.88 6.41
C CYS A 36 -5.32 32.98 5.99
N LYS A 37 -5.67 34.02 5.24
CA LYS A 37 -6.94 34.07 4.50
C LYS A 37 -6.68 33.75 3.03
N TYR A 38 -7.46 32.84 2.44
CA TYR A 38 -7.27 32.38 1.06
C TYR A 38 -8.12 33.18 0.07
N GLU A 39 -7.51 33.92 -0.84
CA GLU A 39 -8.20 34.76 -1.85
C GLU A 39 -8.01 34.26 -3.29
N GLY A 40 -8.01 32.95 -3.50
CA GLY A 40 -7.92 32.32 -4.82
C GLY A 40 -9.17 31.53 -5.22
N ASN A 41 -9.06 30.76 -6.30
CA ASN A 41 -10.17 29.94 -6.78
C ASN A 41 -10.15 28.55 -6.09
N LEU A 42 -10.80 28.46 -4.93
CA LEU A 42 -10.94 27.17 -4.24
C LEU A 42 -11.81 26.20 -5.05
N PRO A 43 -11.54 24.88 -4.94
CA PRO A 43 -12.46 23.86 -5.38
C PRO A 43 -13.88 24.14 -4.86
N PRO A 44 -14.96 23.83 -5.60
CA PRO A 44 -16.33 24.18 -5.23
C PRO A 44 -16.72 23.81 -3.79
N GLY A 45 -16.25 22.66 -3.29
CA GLY A 45 -16.51 22.21 -1.92
C GLY A 45 -15.77 23.00 -0.83
N LEU A 46 -14.73 23.74 -1.19
CA LEU A 46 -13.93 24.55 -0.27
C LEU A 46 -14.24 26.05 -0.36
N LYS A 47 -14.99 26.50 -1.38
CA LYS A 47 -15.35 27.92 -1.55
C LYS A 47 -16.05 28.54 -0.33
N LEU A 48 -16.79 27.74 0.43
CA LEU A 48 -17.45 28.20 1.65
C LEU A 48 -16.46 28.66 2.75
N TYR A 49 -15.18 28.29 2.63
CA TYR A 49 -14.10 28.65 3.55
C TYR A 49 -13.23 29.81 3.04
N SER A 50 -13.44 30.32 1.82
CA SER A 50 -12.54 31.31 1.21
C SER A 50 -12.52 32.66 1.93
N GLN A 51 -13.51 32.95 2.76
CA GLN A 51 -13.61 34.23 3.48
C GLN A 51 -13.13 34.15 4.94
N GLN A 52 -12.48 33.04 5.32
CA GLN A 52 -12.12 32.77 6.72
C GLN A 52 -10.63 32.59 6.91
N PRO A 53 -10.11 32.87 8.12
CA PRO A 53 -8.76 32.49 8.47
C PRO A 53 -8.65 30.96 8.57
N VAL A 54 -7.67 30.43 7.84
CA VAL A 54 -7.29 29.03 7.77
C VAL A 54 -5.91 28.89 8.39
N LEU A 55 -5.73 27.91 9.26
CA LEU A 55 -4.41 27.48 9.70
C LEU A 55 -3.84 26.50 8.68
N LEU A 56 -2.83 26.91 7.92
CA LEU A 56 -1.98 25.98 7.18
C LEU A 56 -0.95 25.41 8.14
N TYR A 57 -0.91 24.10 8.27
CA TYR A 57 -0.04 23.47 9.27
C TYR A 57 1.05 22.60 8.66
N ARG A 58 0.84 22.06 7.46
CA ARG A 58 1.79 21.16 6.82
C ARG A 58 1.77 21.31 5.32
N TRP A 59 2.94 21.21 4.73
CA TRP A 59 3.15 21.06 3.30
C TRP A 59 3.83 19.73 3.01
N TYR A 60 3.45 19.09 1.90
CA TYR A 60 4.11 17.89 1.41
C TYR A 60 3.91 17.73 -0.11
N HIS A 61 4.79 16.95 -0.74
CA HIS A 61 4.63 16.56 -2.13
C HIS A 61 3.75 15.33 -2.25
N LYS A 62 2.69 15.42 -3.05
CA LYS A 62 1.83 14.28 -3.41
C LYS A 62 2.20 13.81 -4.81
N ARG A 63 2.55 12.53 -4.94
CA ARG A 63 2.91 11.94 -6.22
C ARG A 63 1.75 11.09 -6.72
N LYS A 64 1.41 11.25 -7.99
CA LYS A 64 0.38 10.48 -8.68
C LYS A 64 0.80 10.17 -10.12
N ALA A 65 0.21 9.12 -10.66
CA ALA A 65 0.52 8.60 -11.98
C ALA A 65 -0.66 8.89 -12.85
N GLU A 66 -0.38 9.50 -13.99
CA GLU A 66 -1.36 9.58 -15.06
C GLU A 66 -1.40 8.23 -15.78
N VAL A 67 -2.55 7.57 -15.73
CA VAL A 67 -2.72 6.25 -16.31
C VAL A 67 -3.92 6.19 -17.23
N ARG A 68 -3.83 5.29 -18.22
CA ARG A 68 -4.92 4.98 -19.15
C ARG A 68 -5.20 3.49 -19.06
N THR A 69 -6.45 3.11 -18.84
CA THR A 69 -6.85 1.70 -18.91
C THR A 69 -6.60 1.20 -20.33
N ILE A 70 -6.07 0.00 -20.47
CA ILE A 70 -5.83 -0.62 -21.78
C ILE A 70 -6.66 -1.89 -21.95
N TYR A 71 -7.22 -2.06 -23.13
CA TYR A 71 -7.87 -3.28 -23.58
C TYR A 71 -7.09 -3.85 -24.76
N ARG A 72 -6.94 -5.15 -24.84
CA ARG A 72 -6.32 -5.80 -26.00
C ARG A 72 -7.24 -6.92 -26.47
N ASP A 73 -7.54 -6.90 -27.76
CA ASP A 73 -8.20 -8.02 -28.42
C ASP A 73 -7.18 -9.13 -28.72
N SER A 74 -7.65 -10.37 -28.78
CA SER A 74 -6.88 -11.61 -28.90
C SER A 74 -5.74 -11.59 -29.93
N THR A 75 -5.90 -10.88 -31.04
CA THR A 75 -4.93 -10.81 -32.16
C THR A 75 -4.47 -9.40 -32.49
N GLY A 76 -5.11 -8.38 -31.90
CA GLY A 76 -4.93 -6.98 -32.28
C GLY A 76 -3.91 -6.19 -31.44
N PRO A 77 -3.71 -4.90 -31.79
CA PRO A 77 -3.06 -3.95 -30.91
C PRO A 77 -3.87 -3.75 -29.63
N TYR A 78 -3.27 -3.10 -28.64
CA TYR A 78 -4.02 -2.62 -27.49
C TYR A 78 -4.63 -1.25 -27.78
N TYR A 79 -5.77 -0.97 -27.16
CA TYR A 79 -6.50 0.28 -27.21
C TYR A 79 -6.58 0.88 -25.81
N GLU A 80 -6.40 2.20 -25.72
CA GLU A 80 -6.68 2.92 -24.49
C GLU A 80 -8.19 3.17 -24.38
N VAL A 81 -8.78 2.76 -23.27
CA VAL A 81 -10.23 2.81 -23.07
C VAL A 81 -10.58 3.62 -21.82
N GLY A 82 -11.72 4.28 -21.86
CA GLY A 82 -12.22 5.09 -20.75
C GLY A 82 -11.47 6.42 -20.55
N GLN A 83 -11.65 6.98 -19.36
CA GLN A 83 -11.06 8.26 -18.96
C GLN A 83 -9.64 8.08 -18.43
N THR A 84 -8.88 9.19 -18.42
CA THR A 84 -7.57 9.24 -17.76
C THR A 84 -7.78 9.15 -16.26
N LEU A 85 -7.00 8.28 -15.60
CA LEU A 85 -7.05 8.09 -14.16
C LEU A 85 -5.78 8.64 -13.53
N GLU A 86 -5.92 9.20 -12.34
CA GLU A 86 -4.80 9.57 -11.48
C GLU A 86 -4.70 8.56 -10.35
N ILE A 87 -3.61 7.79 -10.31
CA ILE A 87 -3.37 6.82 -9.24
C ILE A 87 -2.26 7.32 -8.33
N PRO A 88 -2.50 7.50 -7.02
CA PRO A 88 -1.46 7.97 -6.11
C PRO A 88 -0.36 6.92 -5.91
N ASP A 89 0.83 7.35 -5.53
CA ASP A 89 1.99 6.47 -5.33
C ASP A 89 1.84 5.52 -4.13
N ASP A 90 1.00 5.89 -3.17
CA ASP A 90 0.61 5.10 -1.98
C ASP A 90 -0.53 4.11 -2.25
N PHE A 91 -1.02 4.00 -3.49
CA PHE A 91 -2.11 3.11 -3.86
C PHE A 91 -1.88 1.67 -3.37
N GLU A 92 -2.87 1.14 -2.64
CA GLU A 92 -2.85 -0.20 -2.06
C GLU A 92 -3.14 -1.30 -3.09
N GLY A 93 -2.20 -1.48 -4.02
CA GLY A 93 -2.24 -2.54 -5.02
C GLY A 93 -0.87 -3.10 -5.34
N TRP A 94 -0.90 -4.28 -5.96
CA TRP A 94 0.27 -4.97 -6.48
C TRP A 94 0.15 -5.09 -8.00
N PHE A 95 1.25 -4.80 -8.67
CA PHE A 95 1.32 -4.71 -10.12
C PHE A 95 2.35 -5.70 -10.66
N GLU A 96 2.04 -6.34 -11.77
CA GLU A 96 3.03 -7.01 -12.62
C GLU A 96 3.28 -6.16 -13.87
N LEU A 97 4.50 -6.20 -14.41
CA LEU A 97 4.78 -5.58 -15.71
C LEU A 97 4.19 -6.44 -16.81
N VAL A 98 3.42 -5.83 -17.71
CA VAL A 98 2.84 -6.54 -18.85
C VAL A 98 3.95 -6.80 -19.86
N PRO A 99 4.26 -8.07 -20.19
CA PRO A 99 5.31 -8.36 -21.15
C PRO A 99 4.91 -7.90 -22.56
N PRO A 100 5.86 -7.84 -23.51
CA PRO A 100 5.59 -7.38 -24.88
C PRO A 100 4.47 -8.16 -25.60
N ASP A 101 4.34 -9.46 -25.30
CA ASP A 101 3.32 -10.35 -25.83
C ASP A 101 1.95 -10.24 -25.12
N PHE A 102 1.84 -9.39 -24.09
CA PHE A 102 0.70 -9.25 -23.17
C PHE A 102 0.27 -10.54 -22.46
N GLY A 103 1.19 -11.50 -22.38
CA GLY A 103 1.01 -12.71 -21.59
C GLY A 103 0.84 -12.42 -20.11
N ARG A 104 0.66 -13.49 -19.34
CA ARG A 104 0.72 -13.41 -17.88
C ARG A 104 2.16 -13.59 -17.44
N VAL A 105 2.58 -12.78 -16.48
CA VAL A 105 3.88 -12.97 -15.84
C VAL A 105 3.90 -14.32 -15.14
N LYS A 106 5.00 -15.06 -15.30
CA LYS A 106 5.20 -16.35 -14.62
C LYS A 106 5.27 -16.14 -13.11
N TYR A 107 4.89 -17.15 -12.35
CA TYR A 107 4.97 -17.16 -10.89
C TYR A 107 5.62 -18.46 -10.43
N PHE A 108 6.08 -18.48 -9.19
CA PHE A 108 6.48 -19.72 -8.54
C PHE A 108 5.23 -20.48 -8.08
N GLU A 109 5.16 -21.77 -8.38
CA GLU A 109 3.99 -22.62 -8.10
C GLU A 109 4.06 -23.29 -6.73
N SER A 110 5.25 -23.30 -6.12
CA SER A 110 5.49 -23.86 -4.79
C SER A 110 6.48 -23.05 -3.98
N ILE A 111 6.45 -23.26 -2.67
CA ILE A 111 7.45 -22.71 -1.75
C ILE A 111 8.83 -23.31 -1.97
N GLU A 112 8.91 -24.55 -2.45
CA GLU A 112 10.18 -25.15 -2.88
C GLU A 112 10.85 -24.32 -3.98
N GLU A 113 10.11 -23.86 -4.99
CA GLU A 113 10.67 -23.00 -6.04
C GLU A 113 11.13 -21.65 -5.50
N VAL A 114 10.34 -21.04 -4.59
CA VAL A 114 10.74 -19.81 -3.90
C VAL A 114 12.03 -20.02 -3.11
N SER A 115 12.17 -21.16 -2.42
CA SER A 115 13.36 -21.48 -1.60
C SER A 115 14.63 -21.73 -2.41
N LYS A 116 14.53 -22.02 -3.71
CA LYS A 116 15.71 -22.16 -4.59
C LYS A 116 16.31 -20.81 -4.95
N ILE A 117 15.47 -19.78 -5.02
CA ILE A 117 15.88 -18.40 -5.38
C ILE A 117 16.14 -17.55 -4.14
N MET A 118 15.47 -17.84 -3.01
CA MET A 118 15.57 -17.10 -1.75
C MET A 118 15.40 -15.57 -1.93
N PRO A 119 14.30 -15.11 -2.55
CA PRO A 119 14.07 -13.67 -2.68
C PRO A 119 13.91 -13.05 -1.28
N VAL A 120 14.41 -11.84 -1.07
CA VAL A 120 14.32 -11.18 0.26
C VAL A 120 12.88 -11.07 0.75
N LYS A 121 11.94 -10.80 -0.17
CA LYS A 121 10.49 -10.82 0.10
C LYS A 121 9.75 -11.48 -1.05
N PHE A 122 8.65 -12.15 -0.74
CA PHE A 122 7.71 -12.63 -1.75
C PHE A 122 6.26 -12.31 -1.36
N PHE A 123 5.42 -12.23 -2.38
CA PHE A 123 4.00 -11.93 -2.32
C PHE A 123 3.18 -13.19 -2.59
N THR A 124 2.15 -13.43 -1.77
CA THR A 124 1.21 -14.55 -1.93
C THR A 124 -0.03 -14.11 -2.71
N ARG A 125 -0.20 -14.59 -3.95
CA ARG A 125 -1.41 -14.29 -4.74
C ARG A 125 -2.57 -15.23 -4.40
N THR A 126 -2.28 -16.37 -3.77
CA THR A 126 -3.27 -17.32 -3.25
C THR A 126 -3.07 -17.52 -1.76
N ASN A 127 -4.13 -17.96 -1.07
CA ASN A 127 -3.99 -18.37 0.33
C ASN A 127 -3.05 -19.57 0.44
N VAL A 128 -2.23 -19.60 1.49
CA VAL A 128 -1.32 -20.71 1.78
C VAL A 128 -1.34 -21.04 3.27
N SER A 129 -1.14 -22.30 3.63
CA SER A 129 -1.07 -22.71 5.04
C SER A 129 0.36 -22.70 5.52
N GLY A 130 0.61 -22.08 6.67
CA GLY A 130 1.90 -22.11 7.36
C GLY A 130 1.72 -22.42 8.84
N ILE A 131 2.83 -22.63 9.54
CA ILE A 131 2.86 -22.82 10.99
C ILE A 131 3.44 -21.54 11.58
N CYS A 132 2.66 -20.85 12.40
CA CYS A 132 3.15 -19.70 13.16
C CYS A 132 3.84 -20.18 14.43
N VAL A 133 5.02 -19.63 14.70
CA VAL A 133 5.76 -19.88 15.93
C VAL A 133 5.45 -18.73 16.89
N ASN A 134 4.79 -19.05 18.00
CA ASN A 134 4.53 -18.10 19.08
C ASN A 134 5.49 -18.42 20.22
N ASN A 135 6.32 -17.44 20.57
CA ASN A 135 7.11 -17.49 21.79
C ASN A 135 6.24 -16.91 22.92
N SER A 136 5.83 -17.75 23.86
CA SER A 136 5.26 -17.27 25.13
C SER A 136 6.38 -16.93 26.11
N ASP A 137 6.11 -16.03 27.06
CA ASP A 137 7.06 -15.58 28.09
C ASP A 137 7.68 -16.76 28.90
N ASP A 138 6.97 -17.88 29.02
CA ASP A 138 7.44 -19.10 29.72
C ASP A 138 8.46 -19.96 28.94
N ASN A 139 9.15 -19.42 27.93
CA ASN A 139 10.07 -20.15 27.03
C ASN A 139 9.44 -21.36 26.29
N LYS A 140 8.11 -21.48 26.31
CA LYS A 140 7.39 -22.54 25.61
C LYS A 140 7.02 -22.07 24.20
N GLN A 141 7.59 -22.71 23.18
CA GLN A 141 7.20 -22.46 21.80
C GLN A 141 5.88 -23.18 21.50
N THR A 142 4.90 -22.42 21.02
CA THR A 142 3.65 -22.99 20.51
C THR A 142 3.62 -22.87 18.99
N TYR A 143 3.25 -23.97 18.34
CA TYR A 143 3.20 -24.09 16.90
C TYR A 143 1.75 -24.19 16.48
N LEU A 144 1.24 -23.15 15.81
CA LEU A 144 -0.16 -23.10 15.39
C LEU A 144 -0.23 -23.03 13.88
N GLN A 145 -0.91 -23.99 13.27
CA GLN A 145 -1.20 -23.93 11.85
C GLN A 145 -2.18 -22.77 11.57
N ARG A 146 -1.82 -21.89 10.64
CA ARG A 146 -2.62 -20.74 10.23
C ARG A 146 -2.68 -20.64 8.72
N LYS A 147 -3.81 -20.08 8.26
CA LYS A 147 -4.01 -19.69 6.88
C LYS A 147 -3.42 -18.29 6.68
N ILE A 148 -2.46 -18.19 5.78
CA ILE A 148 -1.86 -16.94 5.32
C ILE A 148 -2.69 -16.47 4.13
N PRO A 149 -3.35 -15.31 4.21
CA PRO A 149 -4.23 -14.85 3.15
C PRO A 149 -3.46 -14.48 1.88
N ALA A 150 -4.17 -14.49 0.75
CA ALA A 150 -3.72 -13.84 -0.47
C ALA A 150 -3.59 -12.32 -0.22
N GLY A 151 -2.56 -11.71 -0.78
CA GLY A 151 -2.24 -10.30 -0.52
C GLY A 151 -1.09 -10.10 0.46
N THR A 152 -0.63 -11.16 1.14
CA THR A 152 0.41 -11.06 2.16
C THR A 152 1.79 -10.99 1.53
N VAL A 153 2.65 -10.14 2.09
CA VAL A 153 4.09 -10.15 1.82
C VAL A 153 4.81 -10.78 3.00
N LEU A 154 5.71 -11.69 2.68
CA LEU A 154 6.54 -12.38 3.67
C LEU A 154 8.01 -12.10 3.34
N LYS A 155 8.79 -11.77 4.36
CA LYS A 155 10.24 -11.71 4.29
C LYS A 155 10.79 -13.13 4.41
N VAL A 156 11.66 -13.52 3.51
CA VAL A 156 12.35 -14.82 3.60
C VAL A 156 13.52 -14.67 4.57
N ASP A 157 13.66 -15.63 5.47
CA ASP A 157 14.75 -15.68 6.43
C ASP A 157 15.71 -16.82 6.09
N SER A 158 15.24 -18.07 6.17
CA SER A 158 16.09 -19.26 6.04
C SER A 158 15.26 -20.49 5.67
N THR A 159 15.93 -21.61 5.43
CA THR A 159 15.28 -22.92 5.27
C THR A 159 15.44 -23.73 6.55
N PHE A 160 14.38 -24.43 6.97
CA PHE A 160 14.33 -25.18 8.22
C PHE A 160 13.88 -26.63 7.97
N LYS A 161 14.54 -27.60 8.63
CA LYS A 161 14.18 -29.02 8.60
C LYS A 161 13.63 -29.44 9.95
N ALA A 162 12.41 -29.98 9.97
CA ALA A 162 11.80 -30.52 11.18
C ALA A 162 11.32 -31.95 10.98
N LYS A 163 11.55 -32.78 11.99
CA LYS A 163 10.99 -34.12 12.09
C LYS A 163 9.70 -34.05 12.90
N TRP A 164 8.57 -34.25 12.24
CA TRP A 164 7.27 -34.27 12.90
C TRP A 164 6.88 -35.69 13.26
N ARG A 165 6.42 -35.87 14.51
CA ARG A 165 5.81 -37.11 14.97
C ARG A 165 4.29 -36.91 14.95
N THR A 166 3.62 -37.53 13.97
CA THR A 166 2.16 -37.49 13.89
C THR A 166 1.60 -38.77 14.51
N CYS A 167 0.63 -38.64 15.42
CA CYS A 167 -0.11 -39.77 15.95
C CYS A 167 -1.43 -39.89 15.17
N ALA A 168 -1.58 -40.95 14.38
CA ALA A 168 -2.88 -41.28 13.78
C ALA A 168 -3.66 -42.15 14.77
N GLU A 169 -4.81 -41.68 15.25
CA GLU A 169 -5.76 -42.55 15.97
C GLU A 169 -6.66 -43.23 14.92
N ILE A 170 -6.40 -44.52 14.65
CA ILE A 170 -7.20 -45.32 13.72
C ILE A 170 -8.25 -46.10 14.53
N GLY A 171 -9.54 -45.83 14.28
CA GLY A 171 -10.65 -46.75 14.56
C GLY A 171 -11.52 -46.46 15.80
N ILE A 172 -12.85 -46.54 15.59
CA ILE A 172 -13.91 -46.32 16.59
C ILE A 172 -14.08 -47.53 17.55
N LEU A 173 -13.52 -48.70 17.24
CA LEU A 173 -13.58 -49.86 18.12
C LEU A 173 -12.25 -50.65 18.12
N LYS A 174 -11.62 -50.67 19.29
CA LYS A 174 -10.57 -51.59 19.77
C LYS A 174 -9.11 -51.28 19.41
N LYS A 175 -8.34 -51.06 20.50
CA LYS A 175 -6.87 -51.10 20.67
C LYS A 175 -6.05 -50.10 19.83
N LYS A 176 -5.80 -48.94 20.46
CA LYS A 176 -4.87 -47.89 20.01
C LYS A 176 -3.43 -48.41 19.88
N GLN A 177 -3.02 -48.86 18.70
CA GLN A 177 -1.61 -48.82 18.32
C GLN A 177 -1.31 -47.41 17.81
N LYS A 178 -0.56 -46.63 18.60
CA LYS A 178 -0.02 -45.34 18.18
C LYS A 178 1.17 -45.61 17.26
N GLU A 179 0.92 -45.71 15.96
CA GLU A 179 2.00 -45.75 14.99
C GLU A 179 2.52 -44.33 14.78
N TRP A 180 3.74 -44.08 15.24
CA TRP A 180 4.39 -42.78 15.11
C TRP A 180 5.13 -42.72 13.78
N ILE A 181 4.50 -42.15 12.76
CA ILE A 181 5.20 -41.87 11.52
C ILE A 181 6.03 -40.61 11.75
N THR A 182 7.36 -40.77 11.73
CA THR A 182 8.28 -39.63 11.74
C THR A 182 8.50 -39.19 10.29
N ARG A 183 7.97 -38.03 9.91
CA ARG A 183 8.24 -37.43 8.60
C ARG A 183 9.15 -36.22 8.78
N GLU A 184 10.26 -36.22 8.06
CA GLU A 184 11.10 -35.04 7.93
C GLU A 184 10.51 -34.13 6.85
N ILE A 185 10.19 -32.90 7.22
CA ILE A 185 9.59 -31.91 6.33
C ILE A 185 10.50 -30.69 6.27
N GLN A 186 10.72 -30.19 5.06
CA GLN A 186 11.44 -28.95 4.79
C GLN A 186 10.46 -27.78 4.75
N TYR A 187 10.85 -26.69 5.41
CA TYR A 187 10.08 -25.46 5.53
C TYR A 187 10.91 -24.27 5.04
N LEU A 188 10.23 -23.30 4.45
CA LEU A 188 10.75 -21.96 4.30
C LEU A 188 10.34 -21.16 5.53
N LYS A 189 11.33 -20.69 6.28
CA LYS A 189 11.14 -19.80 7.41
C LYS A 189 11.00 -18.38 6.89
N CYS A 190 9.91 -17.75 7.26
CA CYS A 190 9.51 -16.43 6.82
C CYS A 190 9.11 -15.57 8.02
N ILE A 191 9.12 -14.26 7.83
CA ILE A 191 8.63 -13.27 8.80
C ILE A 191 7.52 -12.45 8.13
N ASP A 192 6.40 -12.29 8.82
CA ASP A 192 5.30 -11.46 8.32
C ASP A 192 5.46 -9.96 8.67
N ASN A 193 4.46 -9.15 8.36
CA ASN A 193 4.47 -7.72 8.65
C ASN A 193 4.30 -7.37 10.13
N LYS A 194 4.05 -8.35 11.01
CA LYS A 194 3.95 -8.21 12.46
C LYS A 194 5.17 -8.79 13.17
N GLU A 195 6.25 -9.05 12.43
CA GLU A 195 7.46 -9.71 12.92
C GLU A 195 7.20 -11.12 13.48
N GLN A 196 6.12 -11.78 13.05
CA GLN A 196 5.79 -13.15 13.45
C GLN A 196 6.50 -14.15 12.54
N GLU A 197 7.14 -15.15 13.15
CA GLU A 197 7.78 -16.24 12.43
C GLU A 197 6.75 -17.23 11.89
N ILE A 198 6.91 -17.58 10.62
CA ILE A 198 6.05 -18.47 9.86
C ILE A 198 6.89 -19.51 9.14
N LEU A 199 6.59 -20.78 9.37
CA LEU A 199 7.18 -21.91 8.68
C LEU A 199 6.20 -22.41 7.61
N ILE A 200 6.56 -22.31 6.33
CA ILE A 200 5.71 -22.78 5.23
C ILE A 200 6.36 -24.01 4.59
N PRO A 201 5.67 -25.17 4.54
CA PRO A 201 6.29 -26.38 4.02
C PRO A 201 6.60 -26.23 2.52
N PHE A 202 7.70 -26.81 2.05
CA PHE A 202 8.10 -26.77 0.64
C PHE A 202 7.05 -27.36 -0.30
N THR A 203 6.27 -28.33 0.19
CA THR A 203 5.16 -28.95 -0.52
C THR A 203 3.96 -28.02 -0.71
N ALA A 204 3.91 -26.87 -0.03
CA ALA A 204 2.83 -25.90 -0.19
C ALA A 204 2.81 -25.36 -1.61
N LYS A 205 1.66 -25.51 -2.26
CA LYS A 205 1.37 -25.00 -3.61
C LYS A 205 0.63 -23.67 -3.54
N GLY A 206 0.85 -22.83 -4.55
CA GLY A 206 0.21 -21.52 -4.63
C GLY A 206 0.73 -20.71 -5.81
N LYS A 207 0.47 -19.42 -5.79
CA LYS A 207 1.02 -18.46 -6.76
C LYS A 207 1.85 -17.44 -6.02
N PHE A 208 3.17 -17.54 -6.15
CA PHE A 208 4.11 -16.70 -5.41
C PHE A 208 4.93 -15.87 -6.38
N HIS A 209 5.09 -14.60 -6.04
CA HIS A 209 5.91 -13.67 -6.81
C HIS A 209 6.98 -13.08 -5.90
N PRO A 210 8.23 -12.94 -6.36
CA PRO A 210 9.19 -12.11 -5.64
C PRO A 210 8.68 -10.66 -5.62
N VAL A 211 8.88 -9.98 -4.50
CA VAL A 211 8.62 -8.53 -4.44
C VAL A 211 9.82 -7.82 -5.04
N TYR A 212 9.56 -6.87 -5.94
CA TYR A 212 10.63 -6.10 -6.56
C TYR A 212 11.53 -5.44 -5.52
N GLN A 213 12.82 -5.48 -5.81
CA GLN A 213 13.84 -4.74 -5.08
C GLN A 213 14.73 -4.05 -6.10
N LYS A 214 15.21 -2.86 -5.75
CA LYS A 214 16.11 -2.10 -6.61
C LYS A 214 17.32 -2.95 -6.99
N GLY A 215 17.56 -3.08 -8.30
CA GLY A 215 18.62 -3.92 -8.86
C GLY A 215 18.24 -5.38 -9.11
N SER A 216 17.02 -5.82 -8.74
CA SER A 216 16.50 -7.13 -9.11
C SER A 216 16.15 -7.18 -10.60
N SER A 217 16.56 -8.26 -11.27
CA SER A 217 16.27 -8.53 -12.69
C SER A 217 15.22 -9.61 -12.91
N ASP A 218 14.57 -10.13 -11.85
CA ASP A 218 13.56 -11.20 -12.04
C ASP A 218 12.29 -10.63 -12.69
N SER A 219 12.04 -11.07 -13.92
CA SER A 219 10.81 -10.80 -14.67
C SER A 219 9.51 -11.19 -13.95
N LYS A 220 9.58 -12.07 -12.93
CA LYS A 220 8.41 -12.51 -12.14
C LYS A 220 8.02 -11.54 -11.02
N CYS A 221 8.81 -10.49 -10.81
CA CYS A 221 8.62 -9.54 -9.74
C CYS A 221 7.28 -8.82 -9.80
N VAL A 222 6.76 -8.52 -8.62
CA VAL A 222 5.59 -7.64 -8.44
C VAL A 222 6.02 -6.35 -7.77
N PHE A 223 5.36 -5.27 -8.15
CA PHE A 223 5.72 -3.91 -7.81
C PHE A 223 4.60 -3.25 -7.02
N ARG A 224 4.95 -2.39 -6.07
CA ARG A 224 4.04 -1.35 -5.58
C ARG A 224 4.07 -0.17 -6.55
N MET A 225 3.03 0.68 -6.48
CA MET A 225 2.99 1.89 -7.30
C MET A 225 4.21 2.78 -7.03
N LYS A 226 4.57 2.99 -5.76
CA LYS A 226 5.80 3.69 -5.37
C LYS A 226 7.08 3.17 -6.06
N ASP A 227 7.22 1.86 -6.26
CA ASP A 227 8.42 1.26 -6.85
C ASP A 227 8.51 1.60 -8.35
N ILE A 228 7.35 1.57 -9.04
CA ILE A 228 7.24 1.99 -10.44
C ILE A 228 7.59 3.48 -10.61
N PHE A 229 7.23 4.31 -9.63
CA PHE A 229 7.52 5.74 -9.63
C PHE A 229 8.97 6.07 -9.38
N THR A 230 9.70 5.28 -8.60
CA THR A 230 11.09 5.61 -8.29
C THR A 230 12.05 4.98 -9.28
N ASP A 231 11.77 3.77 -9.75
CA ASP A 231 12.81 2.92 -10.34
C ASP A 231 12.63 2.62 -11.82
N LEU A 232 11.41 2.73 -12.36
CA LEU A 232 11.15 2.39 -13.77
C LEU A 232 11.25 3.62 -14.69
N THR A 233 11.42 3.42 -15.99
CA THR A 233 11.31 4.50 -16.98
C THR A 233 9.94 4.44 -17.62
N LEU A 234 9.19 5.54 -17.57
CA LEU A 234 7.84 5.63 -18.15
C LEU A 234 7.90 6.00 -19.64
N PRO A 235 6.93 5.56 -20.47
CA PRO A 235 5.72 4.83 -20.09
C PRO A 235 5.91 3.33 -19.88
N VAL A 236 5.13 2.73 -18.98
CA VAL A 236 5.12 1.26 -18.76
C VAL A 236 3.71 0.70 -18.72
N LYS A 237 3.56 -0.55 -19.20
CA LYS A 237 2.31 -1.29 -19.13
C LYS A 237 2.32 -2.16 -17.88
N VAL A 238 1.27 -2.04 -17.07
CA VAL A 238 1.12 -2.80 -15.82
C VAL A 238 -0.25 -3.47 -15.74
N ARG A 239 -0.32 -4.56 -15.00
CA ARG A 239 -1.56 -5.25 -14.66
C ARG A 239 -1.69 -5.28 -13.15
N ILE A 240 -2.85 -4.89 -12.62
CA ILE A 240 -3.15 -5.08 -11.20
C ILE A 240 -3.41 -6.57 -10.96
N ILE A 241 -2.69 -7.16 -10.01
CA ILE A 241 -2.86 -8.58 -9.65
C ILE A 241 -3.54 -8.76 -8.29
N TYR A 242 -3.53 -7.70 -7.46
CA TYR A 242 -4.16 -7.63 -6.15
C TYR A 242 -4.39 -6.17 -5.76
N GLY A 243 -5.48 -5.90 -5.05
CA GLY A 243 -5.90 -4.55 -4.66
C GLY A 243 -7.30 -4.25 -5.19
N LYS A 244 -7.90 -3.18 -4.67
CA LYS A 244 -9.20 -2.71 -5.17
C LYS A 244 -8.99 -1.98 -6.49
N PRO A 245 -9.91 -2.07 -7.46
CA PRO A 245 -9.87 -1.19 -8.62
C PRO A 245 -9.94 0.28 -8.17
N PRO A 246 -9.43 1.23 -8.98
CA PRO A 246 -9.59 2.66 -8.70
C PRO A 246 -11.06 3.02 -8.47
N VAL A 247 -11.33 3.86 -7.46
CA VAL A 247 -12.69 4.17 -6.96
C VAL A 247 -13.49 5.06 -7.94
N VAL A 248 -12.84 5.60 -8.96
CA VAL A 248 -13.46 6.47 -9.96
C VAL A 248 -14.31 5.63 -10.92
N PRO A 249 -15.57 6.02 -11.25
CA PRO A 249 -16.36 5.33 -12.27
C PRO A 249 -15.61 5.29 -13.59
N CYS A 250 -15.06 4.14 -13.95
CA CYS A 250 -14.27 3.99 -15.15
C CYS A 250 -14.40 2.58 -15.72
N ILE A 251 -14.16 2.47 -17.03
CA ILE A 251 -13.91 1.17 -17.65
C ILE A 251 -12.55 0.72 -17.15
N PHE A 252 -12.55 -0.33 -16.32
CA PHE A 252 -11.33 -0.89 -15.73
C PHE A 252 -11.16 -2.36 -16.11
N THR A 253 -10.18 -2.63 -16.96
CA THR A 253 -9.88 -3.99 -17.47
C THR A 253 -8.90 -4.75 -16.59
N GLY A 254 -8.33 -4.08 -15.57
CA GLY A 254 -7.21 -4.58 -14.77
C GLY A 254 -5.83 -4.38 -15.41
N MET A 255 -5.75 -3.88 -16.65
CA MET A 255 -4.50 -3.48 -17.31
C MET A 255 -4.49 -1.98 -17.58
N MET A 256 -3.33 -1.35 -17.42
CA MET A 256 -3.17 0.08 -17.68
C MET A 256 -1.78 0.38 -18.25
N VAL A 257 -1.67 1.50 -18.94
CA VAL A 257 -0.39 2.13 -19.25
C VAL A 257 -0.21 3.32 -18.34
N ILE A 258 0.90 3.34 -17.60
CA ILE A 258 1.34 4.48 -16.80
C ILE A 258 2.12 5.39 -17.75
N LYS A 259 1.60 6.58 -18.00
CA LYS A 259 2.13 7.52 -19.00
C LYS A 259 3.23 8.39 -18.41
N ARG A 260 2.94 9.06 -17.30
CA ARG A 260 3.84 10.01 -16.65
C ARG A 260 3.60 10.09 -15.15
N ARG A 261 4.58 10.66 -14.46
CA ARG A 261 4.50 11.04 -13.04
C ARG A 261 4.05 12.48 -12.95
N ILE A 262 3.15 12.73 -12.02
CA ILE A 262 2.69 14.06 -11.63
C ILE A 262 3.08 14.21 -10.17
N THR A 263 3.78 15.29 -9.85
CA THR A 263 4.08 15.69 -8.48
C THR A 263 3.37 17.01 -8.24
N GLU A 264 2.52 17.05 -7.22
CA GLU A 264 1.81 18.26 -6.81
C GLU A 264 2.22 18.67 -5.41
N ASP A 265 2.22 19.97 -5.18
CA ASP A 265 2.38 20.53 -3.86
C ASP A 265 1.03 20.55 -3.16
N VAL A 266 0.99 19.96 -1.96
CA VAL A 266 -0.22 19.88 -1.14
C VAL A 266 0.01 20.60 0.17
N PHE A 267 -0.85 21.57 0.45
CA PHE A 267 -0.93 22.21 1.76
C PHE A 267 -2.13 21.64 2.50
N VAL A 268 -1.93 21.28 3.76
CA VAL A 268 -3.02 20.85 4.62
C VAL A 268 -3.42 22.00 5.53
N GLY A 269 -4.70 22.36 5.44
CA GLY A 269 -5.30 23.50 6.11
C GLY A 269 -6.45 23.09 7.03
N SER A 270 -6.72 23.92 8.04
CA SER A 270 -7.86 23.77 8.94
C SER A 270 -8.55 25.11 9.20
N THR A 271 -9.88 25.14 9.19
CA THR A 271 -10.65 26.34 9.57
C THR A 271 -10.59 26.59 11.07
N ILE A 272 -10.34 27.83 11.50
CA ILE A 272 -10.14 28.15 12.93
C ILE A 272 -11.42 28.69 13.59
N THR A 273 -12.25 29.43 12.84
CA THR A 273 -13.32 30.26 13.42
C THR A 273 -14.70 29.59 13.50
N PHE A 274 -14.93 28.46 12.83
CA PHE A 274 -16.23 27.77 12.88
C PHE A 274 -16.39 26.94 14.16
N LYS A 275 -17.64 26.72 14.60
CA LYS A 275 -18.01 25.72 15.63
C LYS A 275 -17.55 24.29 15.29
N ARG A 276 -17.18 24.03 14.03
CA ARG A 276 -16.58 22.79 13.54
C ARG A 276 -15.33 23.12 12.73
N HIS A 277 -14.20 22.62 13.16
CA HIS A 277 -12.96 22.70 12.39
C HIS A 277 -13.03 21.74 11.20
N ALA A 278 -12.89 22.25 9.99
CA ALA A 278 -12.79 21.44 8.77
C ALA A 278 -11.33 21.35 8.34
N LEU A 279 -10.83 20.11 8.26
CA LEU A 279 -9.50 19.79 7.73
C LEU A 279 -9.61 19.52 6.23
N PHE A 280 -8.73 20.11 5.42
CA PHE A 280 -8.75 19.95 3.97
C PHE A 280 -7.36 20.05 3.34
N GLU A 281 -7.23 19.49 2.13
CA GLU A 281 -6.04 19.59 1.29
C GLU A 281 -6.25 20.64 0.20
N LEU A 282 -5.30 21.57 0.09
CA LEU A 282 -5.20 22.54 -1.00
C LEU A 282 -4.13 22.06 -1.97
N LEU A 283 -4.54 21.81 -3.21
CA LEU A 283 -3.64 21.48 -4.30
C LEU A 283 -3.11 22.78 -4.89
N TYR A 284 -1.80 22.94 -4.86
CA TYR A 284 -1.12 24.03 -5.55
C TYR A 284 -0.63 23.55 -6.90
N GLN A 285 -1.20 24.11 -7.97
CA GLN A 285 -0.72 23.90 -9.33
C GLN A 285 0.14 25.11 -9.70
N MET A 286 1.45 24.90 -9.87
CA MET A 286 2.28 25.90 -10.54
C MET A 286 1.84 25.96 -12.01
N THR A 287 1.03 26.96 -12.36
CA THR A 287 0.78 27.36 -13.76
C THR A 287 2.04 27.94 -14.39
#